data_AF-A0A843HA98-F1
#
_entry.id   AF-A0A843HA98-F1
#
_cell.length_a   1.000
_cell.length_b   1.000
_cell.length_c   1.000
_cell.angle_alpha   90.00
_cell.angle_beta   90.00
_cell.angle_gamma   90.00
#
_symmetry.space_group_name_H-M   'P 1'
#
loop_
_entity.id
_entity.type
_entity.pdbx_description
1 polymer ?
#
loop_
_entity_poly.entity_id
_entity_poly.type
_entity_poly.pdbx_seq_one_letter_code
_entity_poly.pdbx_strand_id
1 'polypeptide(L)'
;MGFLEGEGTFGIKTGSSMYLQVAQKNTSIYCINAIIAFLNSLKSNLLKDSKILPINILSTINKKTNVISISISSVDALYYYILPLLDNSKMYTFKKIDFKLWRMALLLKIQGYYYLPAGKKLFLDISDILNKRYSTGSIENLDEKIEDIFNRFKAILTIDPPFIVKDNIPHVDNVRRFRSENKSDSPKTIYIYDNDRLIKGSPFNSYSDAHKALGLKSTSNTCNRYLDTNRIYKSKYILTSKPLSGSRC
;
A
#
# COMPACT_ATOMS: atom_id res chain seq x y z
N MET A 1 13.90 7.37 16.77
CA MET A 1 12.47 7.09 17.08
C MET A 1 11.67 8.33 17.41
N GLY A 2 12.05 9.16 18.39
CA GLY A 2 11.32 10.39 18.69
C GLY A 2 11.06 11.28 17.46
N PHE A 3 12.07 11.42 16.57
CA PHE A 3 11.90 12.13 15.30
C PHE A 3 10.82 11.52 14.39
N LEU A 4 10.75 10.19 14.29
CA LEU A 4 9.72 9.51 13.50
C LEU A 4 8.33 9.69 14.11
N GLU A 5 8.22 9.75 15.44
CA GLU A 5 6.94 10.01 16.10
C GLU A 5 6.44 11.44 15.87
N GLY A 6 7.35 12.42 15.75
CA GLY A 6 6.99 13.80 15.39
C GLY A 6 6.66 13.97 13.90
N GLU A 7 7.57 13.53 13.02
CA GLU A 7 7.58 13.92 11.60
C GLU A 7 7.29 12.76 10.63
N GLY A 8 7.22 11.54 11.15
CA GLY A 8 7.05 10.34 10.35
C GLY A 8 5.60 10.08 9.97
N THR A 9 5.42 9.50 8.79
CA THR A 9 4.12 9.05 8.28
C THR A 9 4.19 7.58 7.87
N PHE A 10 3.36 6.76 8.50
CA PHE A 10 2.98 5.44 8.01
C PHE A 10 1.82 5.61 7.04
N GLY A 11 1.97 5.22 5.78
CA GLY A 11 0.97 5.54 4.77
C GLY A 11 0.63 4.39 3.83
N ILE A 12 -0.59 4.43 3.32
CA ILE A 12 -1.07 3.57 2.25
C ILE A 12 -1.68 4.46 1.16
N LYS A 13 -0.98 4.56 0.04
CA LYS A 13 -1.44 5.30 -1.12
C LYS A 13 -2.42 4.45 -1.92
N THR A 14 -3.60 5.01 -2.17
CA THR A 14 -4.64 4.45 -3.06
C THR A 14 -4.95 2.98 -2.78
N GLY A 15 -4.97 2.58 -1.50
CA GLY A 15 -5.43 1.26 -1.09
C GLY A 15 -4.53 0.11 -1.54
N SER A 16 -3.29 0.39 -1.97
CA SER A 16 -2.41 -0.64 -2.50
C SER A 16 -0.93 -0.46 -2.15
N SER A 17 -0.43 0.78 -2.19
CA SER A 17 1.00 1.06 -2.16
C SER A 17 1.37 1.61 -0.81
N MET A 18 2.04 0.81 -0.01
CA MET A 18 2.46 1.23 1.32
C MET A 18 3.74 2.05 1.27
N TYR A 19 3.91 2.92 2.26
CA TYR A 19 5.14 3.64 2.44
C TYR A 19 5.40 4.03 3.89
N LEU A 20 6.67 4.20 4.22
CA LEU A 20 7.15 5.02 5.32
C LEU A 20 7.70 6.31 4.73
N GLN A 21 7.27 7.45 5.24
CA GLN A 21 7.77 8.75 4.79
C GLN A 21 8.18 9.61 5.98
N VAL A 22 9.20 10.41 5.75
CA VAL A 22 9.66 11.46 6.65
C VAL A 22 9.90 12.69 5.79
N ALA A 23 9.44 13.86 6.23
CA ALA A 23 9.60 15.11 5.50
C ALA A 23 10.07 16.22 6.44
N GLN A 24 10.82 17.18 5.90
CA GLN A 24 11.25 18.36 6.64
C GLN A 24 11.48 19.54 5.68
N LYS A 25 11.49 20.77 6.20
CA LYS A 25 11.93 21.93 5.40
C LYS A 25 13.36 21.73 4.90
N ASN A 26 13.65 22.20 3.69
CA ASN A 26 14.97 22.04 3.06
C ASN A 26 16.11 22.71 3.87
N THR A 27 15.79 23.69 4.72
CA THR A 27 16.75 24.27 5.68
C THR A 27 17.35 23.23 6.64
N SER A 28 16.68 22.09 6.83
CA SER A 28 17.13 20.98 7.70
C SER A 28 17.67 19.79 6.88
N ILE A 29 18.19 20.04 5.68
CA ILE A 29 18.77 19.02 4.78
C ILE A 29 19.75 18.08 5.48
N TYR A 30 20.59 18.60 6.39
CA TYR A 30 21.55 17.80 7.13
C TYR A 30 20.90 16.72 8.00
N CYS A 31 19.74 17.01 8.59
CA CYS A 31 18.97 16.01 9.36
C CYS A 31 18.47 14.89 8.45
N ILE A 32 17.93 15.24 7.27
CA ILE A 32 17.49 14.26 6.27
C ILE A 32 18.65 13.40 5.77
N ASN A 33 19.80 14.02 5.46
CA ASN A 33 20.98 13.29 5.03
C ASN A 33 21.50 12.33 6.12
N ALA A 34 21.48 12.74 7.39
CA ALA A 34 21.84 11.86 8.50
C ALA A 34 20.87 10.67 8.64
N ILE A 35 19.57 10.90 8.45
CA ILE A 35 18.56 9.82 8.43
C ILE A 35 18.82 8.88 7.26
N ILE A 36 19.13 9.39 6.05
CA ILE A 36 19.46 8.55 4.89
C ILE A 36 20.69 7.69 5.19
N ALA A 37 21.77 8.29 5.71
CA ALA A 37 22.99 7.58 6.05
C ALA A 37 22.74 6.48 7.09
N PHE A 38 21.94 6.78 8.12
CA PHE A 38 21.53 5.79 9.12
C PHE A 38 20.69 4.67 8.51
N LEU A 39 19.69 4.97 7.68
CA LEU A 39 18.81 3.95 7.13
C LEU A 39 19.52 3.06 6.09
N ASN A 40 20.46 3.63 5.32
CA ASN A 40 21.30 2.88 4.39
C ASN A 40 22.37 2.02 5.10
N SER A 41 22.66 2.27 6.39
CA SER A 41 23.57 1.42 7.18
C SER A 41 22.87 0.27 7.89
N LEU A 42 21.53 0.19 7.81
CA LEU A 42 20.76 -0.90 8.39
C LEU A 42 21.14 -2.24 7.75
N LYS A 43 21.47 -3.21 8.60
CA LYS A 43 21.69 -4.59 8.21
C LYS A 43 20.39 -5.37 8.32
N SER A 44 20.18 -6.30 7.39
CA SER A 44 19.11 -7.30 7.46
C SER A 44 19.71 -8.67 7.77
N ASN A 45 18.90 -9.56 8.35
CA ASN A 45 19.28 -10.96 8.61
C ASN A 45 19.10 -11.85 7.36
N LEU A 46 19.27 -11.28 6.17
CA LEU A 46 19.11 -12.01 4.92
C LEU A 46 20.24 -13.04 4.75
N LEU A 47 19.91 -14.17 4.12
CA LEU A 47 20.91 -15.15 3.70
C LEU A 47 21.86 -14.53 2.66
N LYS A 48 23.10 -15.03 2.63
CA LYS A 48 24.18 -14.51 1.76
C LYS A 48 23.80 -14.50 0.27
N ASP A 49 22.97 -15.45 -0.16
CA ASP A 49 22.51 -15.61 -1.55
C ASP A 49 21.07 -15.10 -1.77
N SER A 50 20.57 -14.27 -0.86
CA SER A 50 19.24 -13.67 -1.00
C SER A 50 19.16 -12.77 -2.23
N LYS A 51 18.04 -12.86 -2.96
CA LYS A 51 17.73 -11.95 -4.07
C LYS A 51 17.07 -10.65 -3.61
N ILE A 52 16.81 -10.50 -2.31
CA ILE A 52 16.29 -9.26 -1.74
C ILE A 52 17.38 -8.19 -1.84
N LEU A 53 17.06 -7.10 -2.54
CA LEU A 53 18.01 -6.01 -2.74
C LEU A 53 18.24 -5.24 -1.42
N PRO A 54 19.45 -4.68 -1.24
CA PRO A 54 19.71 -3.77 -0.13
C PRO A 54 18.80 -2.55 -0.21
N ILE A 55 18.50 -1.99 0.96
CA ILE A 55 17.77 -0.75 1.03
C ILE A 55 18.60 0.39 0.41
N ASN A 56 18.01 1.11 -0.53
CA ASN A 56 18.62 2.28 -1.16
C ASN A 56 17.65 3.46 -1.05
N ILE A 57 17.97 4.38 -0.15
CA ILE A 57 17.09 5.49 0.18
C ILE A 57 17.62 6.76 -0.43
N LEU A 58 16.73 7.43 -1.16
CA LEU A 58 16.96 8.74 -1.75
C LEU A 58 15.89 9.72 -1.24
N SER A 59 16.28 10.99 -1.14
CA SER A 59 15.35 12.08 -0.87
C SER A 59 14.83 12.70 -2.16
N THR A 60 13.63 13.28 -2.07
CA THR A 60 13.03 14.09 -3.13
C THR A 60 12.69 15.48 -2.59
N ILE A 61 12.91 16.52 -3.39
CA ILE A 61 12.57 17.90 -3.02
C ILE A 61 11.33 18.33 -3.80
N ASN A 62 10.31 18.77 -3.08
CA ASN A 62 9.19 19.46 -3.68
C ASN A 62 9.57 20.92 -3.94
N LYS A 63 9.78 21.25 -5.22
CA LYS A 63 10.19 22.60 -5.65
C LYS A 63 9.21 23.71 -5.23
N LYS A 64 7.90 23.40 -5.11
CA LYS A 64 6.88 24.41 -4.76
C LYS A 64 6.89 24.73 -3.26
N THR A 65 7.03 23.71 -2.43
CA THR A 65 6.94 23.87 -0.96
C THR A 65 8.31 23.97 -0.30
N ASN A 66 9.40 23.75 -1.04
CA ASN A 66 10.77 23.64 -0.52
C ASN A 66 10.88 22.64 0.64
N VAL A 67 10.08 21.56 0.56
CA VAL A 67 10.09 20.44 1.51
C VAL A 67 10.89 19.31 0.89
N ILE A 68 11.81 18.77 1.65
CA ILE A 68 12.54 17.55 1.32
C ILE A 68 11.88 16.36 2.01
N SER A 69 11.76 15.24 1.32
CA SER A 69 11.19 14.03 1.90
C SER A 69 11.90 12.76 1.47
N ILE A 70 11.98 11.83 2.40
CA ILE A 70 12.40 10.45 2.19
C ILE A 70 11.14 9.60 2.12
N SER A 71 11.02 8.71 1.13
CA SER A 71 9.91 7.75 1.06
C SER A 71 10.40 6.36 0.70
N ILE A 72 10.08 5.39 1.56
CA ILE A 72 10.41 3.98 1.38
C ILE A 72 9.10 3.25 1.09
N SER A 73 9.01 2.61 -0.08
CA SER A 73 7.76 1.98 -0.54
C SER A 73 7.92 0.56 -1.08
N SER A 74 9.16 0.06 -1.17
CA SER A 74 9.41 -1.35 -1.50
C SER A 74 8.90 -2.23 -0.34
N VAL A 75 8.01 -3.19 -0.63
CA VAL A 75 7.48 -4.12 0.37
C VAL A 75 8.61 -4.91 1.03
N ASP A 76 9.60 -5.34 0.24
CA ASP A 76 10.78 -6.03 0.74
C ASP A 76 11.63 -5.13 1.65
N ALA A 77 11.89 -3.87 1.24
CA ALA A 77 12.65 -2.94 2.08
C ALA A 77 11.94 -2.63 3.40
N LEU A 78 10.61 -2.42 3.33
CA LEU A 78 9.78 -2.17 4.50
C LEU A 78 9.79 -3.37 5.45
N TYR A 79 9.75 -4.60 4.93
CA TYR A 79 9.70 -5.81 5.76
C TYR A 79 11.07 -6.23 6.31
N TYR A 80 12.12 -6.27 5.49
CA TYR A 80 13.41 -6.83 5.91
C TYR A 80 14.33 -5.83 6.62
N TYR A 81 14.12 -4.52 6.45
CA TYR A 81 15.00 -3.49 7.02
C TYR A 81 14.26 -2.57 7.99
N ILE A 82 13.10 -2.06 7.59
CA ILE A 82 12.38 -1.07 8.40
C ILE A 82 11.58 -1.70 9.53
N LEU A 83 10.84 -2.78 9.26
CA LEU A 83 10.03 -3.42 10.29
C LEU A 83 10.86 -3.91 11.49
N PRO A 84 12.04 -4.57 11.34
CA PRO A 84 12.87 -4.96 12.48
C PRO A 84 13.33 -3.77 13.34
N LEU A 85 13.69 -2.64 12.71
CA LEU A 85 14.04 -1.41 13.44
C LEU A 85 12.84 -0.91 14.27
N LEU A 86 11.64 -0.94 13.70
CA LEU A 86 10.44 -0.43 14.35
C LEU A 86 9.90 -1.39 15.43
N ASP A 87 9.93 -2.71 15.21
CA ASP A 87 9.49 -3.71 16.19
C ASP A 87 10.40 -3.71 17.44
N ASN A 88 11.68 -3.38 17.28
CA ASN A 88 12.62 -3.20 18.40
C ASN A 88 12.51 -1.84 19.09
N SER A 89 11.62 -0.97 18.61
CA SER A 89 11.48 0.40 19.09
C SER A 89 10.18 0.62 19.85
N LYS A 90 10.24 1.35 20.96
CA LYS A 90 9.03 1.77 21.69
C LYS A 90 8.52 3.11 21.14
N MET A 91 7.24 3.13 20.78
CA MET A 91 6.49 4.35 20.43
C MET A 91 5.60 4.78 21.59
N TYR A 92 5.53 6.08 21.84
CA TYR A 92 4.83 6.69 22.97
C TYR A 92 3.60 7.51 22.56
N THR A 93 3.44 7.82 21.28
CA THR A 93 2.33 8.62 20.73
C THR A 93 1.20 7.75 20.17
N PHE A 94 0.10 8.39 19.75
CA PHE A 94 -0.97 7.73 18.98
C PHE A 94 -0.48 7.02 17.72
N LYS A 95 0.69 7.40 17.20
CA LYS A 95 1.33 6.76 16.06
C LYS A 95 1.65 5.28 16.30
N LYS A 96 1.67 4.83 17.57
CA LYS A 96 1.73 3.41 17.92
C LYS A 96 0.57 2.61 17.30
N ILE A 97 -0.64 3.16 17.27
CA ILE A 97 -1.80 2.48 16.67
C ILE A 97 -1.68 2.48 15.15
N ASP A 98 -1.27 3.60 14.54
CA ASP A 98 -1.02 3.67 13.10
C ASP A 98 0.07 2.70 12.67
N PHE A 99 1.14 2.57 13.45
CA PHE A 99 2.19 1.58 13.22
C PHE A 99 1.64 0.16 13.28
N LYS A 100 0.79 -0.19 14.27
CA LYS A 100 0.16 -1.52 14.35
C LYS A 100 -0.68 -1.84 13.11
N LEU A 101 -1.54 -0.91 12.71
CA LEU A 101 -2.37 -1.04 11.50
C LEU A 101 -1.52 -1.18 10.24
N TRP A 102 -0.51 -0.32 10.09
CA TRP A 102 0.42 -0.35 8.96
C TRP A 102 1.26 -1.63 8.93
N ARG A 103 1.71 -2.14 10.07
CA ARG A 103 2.41 -3.42 10.22
C ARG A 103 1.53 -4.58 9.78
N MET A 104 0.27 -4.59 10.15
CA MET A 104 -0.68 -5.61 9.69
C MET A 104 -0.85 -5.57 8.17
N ALA A 105 -1.01 -4.37 7.59
CA ALA A 105 -1.06 -4.19 6.14
C ALA A 105 0.22 -4.68 5.45
N LEU A 106 1.40 -4.49 6.07
CA LEU A 106 2.68 -5.03 5.58
C LEU A 106 2.67 -6.54 5.53
N LEU A 107 2.22 -7.17 6.60
CA LEU A 107 2.14 -8.63 6.71
C LEU A 107 1.17 -9.20 5.66
N LEU A 108 0.00 -8.58 5.48
CA LEU A 108 -0.94 -8.96 4.41
C LEU A 108 -0.29 -8.90 3.01
N LYS A 109 0.62 -7.95 2.77
CA LYS A 109 1.32 -7.82 1.49
C LYS A 109 2.42 -8.86 1.33
N ILE A 110 3.37 -8.90 2.26
CA ILE A 110 4.57 -9.74 2.13
C ILE A 110 4.24 -11.24 2.16
N GLN A 111 3.19 -11.63 2.90
CA GLN A 111 2.73 -13.03 2.98
C GLN A 111 1.70 -13.38 1.88
N GLY A 112 1.28 -12.41 1.07
CA GLY A 112 0.42 -12.63 -0.08
C GLY A 112 -1.09 -12.63 0.18
N TYR A 113 -1.55 -12.52 1.44
CA TYR A 113 -2.98 -12.45 1.76
C TYR A 113 -3.73 -11.31 1.05
N TYR A 114 -3.06 -10.20 0.74
CA TYR A 114 -3.64 -9.10 -0.05
C TYR A 114 -4.20 -9.56 -1.40
N TYR A 115 -3.68 -10.66 -1.96
CA TYR A 115 -4.14 -11.20 -3.24
C TYR A 115 -5.35 -12.12 -3.11
N LEU A 116 -5.77 -12.44 -1.88
CA LEU A 116 -7.03 -13.12 -1.58
C LEU A 116 -8.16 -12.09 -1.36
N PRO A 117 -9.43 -12.42 -1.67
CA PRO A 117 -10.55 -11.49 -1.50
C PRO A 117 -10.68 -10.93 -0.07
N ALA A 118 -10.61 -11.81 0.94
CA ALA A 118 -10.72 -11.42 2.35
C ALA A 118 -9.57 -10.52 2.81
N GLY A 119 -8.34 -10.85 2.40
CA GLY A 119 -7.16 -10.05 2.73
C GLY A 119 -7.12 -8.71 1.99
N LYS A 120 -7.57 -8.64 0.73
CA LYS A 120 -7.75 -7.37 0.02
C LYS A 120 -8.77 -6.48 0.74
N LYS A 121 -9.92 -7.04 1.12
CA LYS A 121 -10.96 -6.30 1.85
C LYS A 121 -10.40 -5.73 3.17
N LEU A 122 -9.76 -6.58 3.99
CA LEU A 122 -9.15 -6.13 5.25
C LEU A 122 -8.07 -5.06 5.03
N PHE A 123 -7.25 -5.19 3.99
CA PHE A 123 -6.24 -4.18 3.65
C PHE A 123 -6.86 -2.83 3.30
N LEU A 124 -7.98 -2.82 2.57
CA LEU A 124 -8.72 -1.59 2.24
C LEU A 124 -9.32 -0.97 3.50
N ASP A 125 -9.93 -1.77 4.37
CA ASP A 125 -10.48 -1.30 5.66
C ASP A 125 -9.37 -0.66 6.52
N ILE A 126 -8.19 -1.29 6.61
CA ILE A 126 -7.02 -0.71 7.27
C ILE A 126 -6.63 0.64 6.62
N SER A 127 -6.57 0.70 5.29
CA SER A 127 -6.21 1.91 4.57
C SER A 127 -7.20 3.07 4.78
N ASP A 128 -8.47 2.76 5.05
CA ASP A 128 -9.51 3.78 5.26
C ASP A 128 -9.45 4.35 6.68
N ILE A 129 -8.89 3.60 7.63
CA ILE A 129 -8.79 3.96 9.06
C ILE A 129 -7.41 4.52 9.45
N LEU A 130 -6.34 4.12 8.75
CA LEU A 130 -4.97 4.56 9.03
C LEU A 130 -4.84 6.09 9.04
N ASN A 131 -4.21 6.66 10.08
CA ASN A 131 -4.03 8.09 10.34
C ASN A 131 -5.32 8.90 10.53
N LYS A 132 -6.51 8.28 10.64
CA LYS A 132 -7.77 9.02 10.78
C LYS A 132 -8.00 9.64 12.15
N ARG A 133 -7.25 9.24 13.17
CA ARG A 133 -7.30 9.87 14.50
C ARG A 133 -6.92 11.36 14.49
N TYR A 134 -6.25 11.81 13.43
CA TYR A 134 -5.82 13.19 13.26
C TYR A 134 -6.75 14.02 12.34
N SER A 135 -7.77 13.41 11.73
CA SER A 135 -8.67 14.15 10.84
C SER A 135 -9.71 14.94 11.63
N THR A 136 -10.07 16.11 11.11
CA THR A 136 -11.07 17.01 11.71
C THR A 136 -12.50 16.46 11.66
N GLY A 137 -12.76 15.41 10.87
CA GLY A 137 -14.03 14.68 10.87
C GLY A 137 -13.98 13.49 11.83
N SER A 138 -14.95 13.39 12.74
CA SER A 138 -15.11 12.23 13.61
C SER A 138 -15.52 11.01 12.78
N ILE A 139 -14.70 9.96 12.79
CA ILE A 139 -15.15 8.64 12.36
C ILE A 139 -15.89 8.03 13.55
N GLU A 140 -17.20 7.85 13.39
CA GLU A 140 -17.99 7.11 14.37
C GLU A 140 -17.40 5.71 14.60
N ASN A 141 -17.34 5.34 15.88
CA ASN A 141 -16.92 4.02 16.36
C ASN A 141 -15.52 3.59 15.86
N LEU A 142 -14.58 4.53 15.82
CA LEU A 142 -13.21 4.27 15.34
C LEU A 142 -12.52 3.14 16.12
N ASP A 143 -12.67 3.12 17.45
CA ASP A 143 -12.03 2.10 18.28
C ASP A 143 -12.61 0.70 18.03
N GLU A 144 -13.94 0.58 17.90
CA GLU A 144 -14.63 -0.68 17.53
C GLU A 144 -14.16 -1.19 16.16
N LYS A 145 -14.05 -0.30 15.17
CA LYS A 145 -13.55 -0.66 13.84
C LYS A 145 -12.11 -1.15 13.87
N ILE A 146 -11.27 -0.57 14.72
CA ILE A 146 -9.87 -1.02 14.89
C ILE A 146 -9.83 -2.39 15.56
N GLU A 147 -10.70 -2.64 16.53
CA GLU A 147 -10.82 -3.95 17.16
C GLU A 147 -11.30 -5.04 16.18
N ASP A 148 -12.32 -4.75 15.36
CA ASP A 148 -12.75 -5.64 14.27
C ASP A 148 -11.60 -5.98 13.31
N ILE A 149 -10.84 -4.97 12.89
CA ILE A 149 -9.65 -5.15 12.04
C ILE A 149 -8.64 -6.10 12.70
N PHE A 150 -8.38 -5.94 14.00
CA PHE A 150 -7.45 -6.81 14.73
C PHE A 150 -7.95 -8.26 14.79
N ASN A 151 -9.25 -8.47 15.03
CA ASN A 151 -9.84 -9.80 15.09
C ASN A 151 -9.84 -10.49 13.72
N ARG A 152 -10.24 -9.78 12.66
CA ARG A 152 -10.19 -10.29 11.29
C ARG A 152 -8.77 -10.59 10.83
N PHE A 153 -7.79 -9.80 11.24
CA PHE A 153 -6.39 -10.09 10.95
C PHE A 153 -5.91 -11.39 11.59
N LYS A 154 -6.23 -11.61 12.87
CA LYS A 154 -5.93 -12.89 13.54
C LYS A 154 -6.53 -14.08 12.79
N ALA A 155 -7.79 -13.95 12.35
CA ALA A 155 -8.45 -14.99 11.57
C ALA A 155 -7.78 -15.24 10.20
N ILE A 156 -7.25 -14.20 9.53
CA ILE A 156 -6.49 -14.40 8.29
C ILE A 156 -5.19 -15.16 8.54
N LEU A 157 -4.51 -14.90 9.65
CA LEU A 157 -3.23 -15.55 9.97
C LEU A 157 -3.36 -17.05 10.30
N THR A 158 -4.57 -17.60 10.44
CA THR A 158 -4.77 -19.05 10.59
C THR A 158 -4.80 -19.79 9.26
N ILE A 159 -4.85 -19.07 8.15
CA ILE A 159 -4.81 -19.63 6.78
C ILE A 159 -3.35 -19.73 6.38
N ASP A 160 -2.97 -20.74 5.59
CA ASP A 160 -1.62 -20.81 5.04
C ASP A 160 -1.30 -19.59 4.16
N PRO A 161 -0.14 -18.94 4.34
CA PRO A 161 0.21 -17.76 3.57
C PRO A 161 0.46 -18.14 2.11
N PRO A 162 -0.11 -17.40 1.13
CA PRO A 162 0.20 -17.63 -0.28
C PRO A 162 1.69 -17.52 -0.61
N PHE A 163 2.44 -16.68 0.12
CA PHE A 163 3.88 -16.47 -0.10
C PHE A 163 4.70 -16.95 1.09
N ILE A 164 5.69 -17.81 0.83
CA ILE A 164 6.62 -18.31 1.84
C ILE A 164 7.78 -17.30 1.98
N VAL A 165 7.68 -16.42 2.97
CA VAL A 165 8.67 -15.35 3.19
C VAL A 165 10.06 -15.89 3.53
N LYS A 166 10.15 -17.06 4.17
CA LYS A 166 11.42 -17.70 4.57
C LYS A 166 12.34 -18.01 3.38
N ASP A 167 11.79 -18.16 2.19
CA ASP A 167 12.55 -18.46 0.98
C ASP A 167 13.33 -17.24 0.46
N ASN A 168 13.14 -16.06 1.07
CA ASN A 168 13.76 -14.79 0.69
C ASN A 168 13.59 -14.46 -0.81
N ILE A 169 12.45 -14.87 -1.38
CA ILE A 169 12.06 -14.51 -2.75
C ILE A 169 11.51 -13.08 -2.72
N PRO A 170 11.97 -12.19 -3.62
CA PRO A 170 11.44 -10.83 -3.73
C PRO A 170 9.92 -10.82 -3.86
N HIS A 171 9.25 -9.91 -3.16
CA HIS A 171 7.79 -9.79 -3.19
C HIS A 171 7.28 -9.67 -4.64
N VAL A 172 7.98 -8.90 -5.49
CA VAL A 172 7.59 -8.75 -6.91
C VAL A 172 7.58 -10.07 -7.68
N ASP A 173 8.49 -10.99 -7.36
CA ASP A 173 8.59 -12.30 -7.99
C ASP A 173 7.51 -13.25 -7.47
N ASN A 174 7.26 -13.25 -6.17
CA ASN A 174 6.14 -14.00 -5.56
C ASN A 174 4.80 -13.57 -6.18
N VAL A 175 4.58 -12.27 -6.34
CA VAL A 175 3.38 -11.73 -6.99
C VAL A 175 3.29 -12.16 -8.44
N ARG A 176 4.41 -12.20 -9.17
CA ARG A 176 4.44 -12.65 -10.56
C ARG A 176 4.06 -14.13 -10.67
N ARG A 177 4.64 -14.99 -9.82
CA ARG A 177 4.34 -16.43 -9.76
C ARG A 177 2.88 -16.71 -9.42
N PHE A 178 2.39 -16.10 -8.34
CA PHE A 178 1.00 -16.23 -7.94
C PHE A 178 0.04 -15.80 -9.04
N ARG A 179 0.33 -14.69 -9.72
CA ARG A 179 -0.48 -14.24 -10.86
C ARG A 179 -0.45 -15.18 -12.04
N SER A 180 0.67 -15.86 -12.31
CA SER A 180 0.73 -16.84 -13.41
C SER A 180 -0.04 -18.11 -13.08
N GLU A 181 0.03 -18.57 -11.82
CA GLU A 181 -0.66 -19.78 -11.35
C GLU A 181 -2.17 -19.55 -11.22
N ASN A 182 -2.59 -18.34 -10.86
CA ASN A 182 -4.00 -17.96 -10.68
C ASN A 182 -4.54 -17.15 -11.87
N LYS A 183 -4.03 -17.40 -13.08
CA LYS A 183 -4.65 -16.82 -14.28
C LYS A 183 -6.03 -17.42 -14.46
N SER A 184 -7.07 -16.58 -14.44
CA SER A 184 -8.38 -17.00 -14.92
C SER A 184 -8.35 -17.09 -16.45
N ASP A 185 -8.97 -18.13 -16.99
CA ASP A 185 -9.21 -18.27 -18.44
C ASP A 185 -10.25 -17.24 -18.94
N SER A 186 -11.04 -16.67 -18.03
CA SER A 186 -11.99 -15.61 -18.38
C SER A 186 -11.28 -14.26 -18.60
N PRO A 187 -11.55 -13.54 -19.70
CA PRO A 187 -11.00 -12.21 -19.91
C PRO A 187 -11.38 -11.28 -18.75
N LYS A 188 -10.46 -10.40 -18.35
CA LYS A 188 -10.74 -9.40 -17.31
C LYS A 188 -11.68 -8.36 -17.89
N THR A 189 -12.93 -8.38 -17.48
CA THR A 189 -13.89 -7.32 -17.82
C THR A 189 -13.72 -6.15 -16.85
N ILE A 190 -13.51 -4.95 -17.38
CA ILE A 190 -13.41 -3.71 -16.60
C ILE A 190 -14.49 -2.74 -17.08
N TYR A 191 -15.37 -2.37 -16.17
CA TYR A 191 -16.34 -1.30 -16.36
C TYR A 191 -15.75 -0.01 -15.78
N ILE A 192 -15.85 1.09 -16.53
CA ILE A 192 -15.45 2.42 -16.08
C ILE A 192 -16.63 3.36 -16.19
N TYR A 193 -16.99 3.97 -15.07
CA TYR A 193 -18.11 4.88 -14.96
C TYR A 193 -17.62 6.32 -14.72
N ASP A 194 -18.31 7.28 -15.30
CA ASP A 194 -18.21 8.73 -15.10
C ASP A 194 -19.61 9.23 -14.73
N ASN A 195 -19.81 9.66 -13.48
CA ASN A 195 -21.13 10.04 -12.94
C ASN A 195 -22.23 9.00 -13.28
N ASP A 196 -22.00 7.74 -12.90
CA ASP A 196 -22.89 6.58 -13.12
C ASP A 196 -23.16 6.19 -14.59
N ARG A 197 -22.48 6.83 -15.55
CA ARG A 197 -22.55 6.47 -16.98
C ARG A 197 -21.29 5.76 -17.42
N LEU A 198 -21.44 4.69 -18.21
CA LEU A 198 -20.28 4.02 -18.80
C LEU A 198 -19.56 4.98 -19.76
N ILE A 199 -18.24 5.05 -19.63
CA ILE A 199 -17.45 5.80 -20.61
C ILE A 199 -17.42 5.06 -21.95
N LYS A 200 -17.21 5.81 -23.04
CA LYS A 200 -17.10 5.23 -24.38
C LYS A 200 -16.04 4.11 -24.43
N GLY A 201 -16.43 2.95 -24.96
CA GLY A 201 -15.57 1.78 -25.10
C GLY A 201 -15.56 0.84 -23.89
N SER A 202 -16.23 1.20 -22.79
CA SER A 202 -16.47 0.30 -21.68
C SER A 202 -17.61 -0.69 -22.02
N PRO A 203 -17.55 -1.98 -21.63
CA PRO A 203 -16.49 -2.59 -20.85
C PRO A 203 -15.23 -2.93 -21.67
N PHE A 204 -14.08 -2.87 -21.00
CA PHE A 204 -12.78 -3.25 -21.56
C PHE A 204 -12.43 -4.69 -21.18
N ASN A 205 -11.72 -5.41 -22.05
CA ASN A 205 -11.24 -6.78 -21.78
C ASN A 205 -9.79 -6.83 -21.27
N SER A 206 -9.14 -5.67 -21.12
CA SER A 206 -7.75 -5.56 -20.68
C SER A 206 -7.51 -4.28 -19.88
N TYR A 207 -6.58 -4.33 -18.91
CA TYR A 207 -6.15 -3.13 -18.19
C TYR A 207 -5.49 -2.12 -19.12
N SER A 208 -4.79 -2.58 -20.16
CA SER A 208 -4.12 -1.71 -21.13
C SER A 208 -5.12 -0.80 -21.82
N ASP A 209 -6.23 -1.33 -22.30
CA ASP A 209 -7.22 -0.56 -23.07
C ASP A 209 -8.05 0.33 -22.16
N ALA A 210 -8.40 -0.17 -20.97
CA ALA A 210 -8.97 0.64 -19.89
C ALA A 210 -8.08 1.85 -19.54
N HIS A 211 -6.75 1.66 -19.45
CA HIS A 211 -5.82 2.76 -19.19
C HIS A 211 -5.76 3.77 -20.34
N LYS A 212 -5.71 3.30 -21.60
CA LYS A 212 -5.71 4.19 -22.77
C LYS A 212 -6.98 5.05 -22.81
N ALA A 213 -8.15 4.48 -22.51
CA ALA A 213 -9.41 5.21 -22.44
C ALA A 213 -9.41 6.30 -21.35
N LEU A 214 -8.64 6.12 -20.27
CA LEU A 214 -8.42 7.12 -19.22
C LEU A 214 -7.30 8.13 -19.55
N GLY A 215 -6.72 8.08 -20.75
CA GLY A 215 -5.59 8.93 -21.17
C GLY A 215 -4.27 8.57 -20.47
N LEU A 216 -4.09 7.31 -20.08
CA LEU A 216 -2.91 6.82 -19.38
C LEU A 216 -2.05 5.92 -20.28
N LYS A 217 -0.78 5.75 -19.90
CA LYS A 217 0.09 4.72 -20.48
C LYS A 217 -0.51 3.33 -20.22
N SER A 218 -0.41 2.43 -21.18
CA SER A 218 -0.90 1.03 -21.07
C SER A 218 -0.34 0.31 -19.83
N THR A 219 0.90 0.63 -19.47
CA THR A 219 1.64 0.09 -18.31
C THR A 219 1.25 0.73 -16.96
N SER A 220 0.25 1.61 -16.92
CA SER A 220 -0.22 2.19 -15.67
C SER A 220 -0.66 1.11 -14.67
N ASN A 221 -0.69 1.48 -13.39
CA ASN A 221 -1.17 0.62 -12.30
C ASN A 221 -2.56 1.07 -11.79
N THR A 222 -3.26 1.94 -12.52
CA THR A 222 -4.53 2.53 -12.07
C THR A 222 -5.62 1.48 -11.85
N CYS A 223 -5.84 0.56 -12.80
CA CYS A 223 -6.84 -0.49 -12.60
C CYS A 223 -6.55 -1.32 -11.35
N ASN A 224 -5.30 -1.73 -11.10
CA ASN A 224 -4.94 -2.46 -9.88
C ASN A 224 -5.20 -1.67 -8.57
N ARG A 225 -5.18 -0.33 -8.62
CA ARG A 225 -5.38 0.55 -7.47
C ARG A 225 -6.85 0.86 -7.18
N TYR A 226 -7.67 0.95 -8.22
CA TYR A 226 -9.04 1.47 -8.12
C TYR A 226 -10.12 0.43 -8.43
N LEU A 227 -9.79 -0.68 -9.10
CA LEU A 227 -10.76 -1.72 -9.44
C LEU A 227 -11.29 -2.40 -8.18
N ASP A 228 -12.62 -2.35 -8.04
CA ASP A 228 -13.39 -2.93 -6.92
C ASP A 228 -12.95 -2.42 -5.55
N THR A 229 -12.51 -1.17 -5.47
CA THR A 229 -12.16 -0.52 -4.18
C THR A 229 -13.19 0.51 -3.74
N ASN A 230 -14.21 0.79 -4.56
CA ASN A 230 -15.18 1.89 -4.40
C ASN A 230 -14.53 3.29 -4.30
N ARG A 231 -13.23 3.42 -4.59
CA ARG A 231 -12.52 4.71 -4.58
C ARG A 231 -12.67 5.42 -5.92
N ILE A 232 -12.84 6.72 -5.85
CA ILE A 232 -12.99 7.57 -7.03
C ILE A 232 -11.62 7.98 -7.57
N TYR A 233 -11.35 7.66 -8.84
CA TYR A 233 -10.15 8.09 -9.55
C TYR A 233 -10.36 9.47 -10.17
N LYS A 234 -9.42 10.40 -9.95
CA LYS A 234 -9.49 11.80 -10.42
C LYS A 234 -10.80 12.51 -10.04
N SER A 235 -11.39 12.16 -8.89
CA SER A 235 -12.69 12.68 -8.42
C SER A 235 -13.82 12.53 -9.44
N LYS A 236 -13.70 11.56 -10.35
CA LYS A 236 -14.58 11.42 -11.51
C LYS A 236 -14.95 9.97 -11.83
N TYR A 237 -13.97 9.07 -11.83
CA TYR A 237 -14.15 7.72 -12.37
C TYR A 237 -14.26 6.64 -11.29
N ILE A 238 -15.17 5.70 -11.48
CA ILE A 238 -15.30 4.46 -10.69
C ILE A 238 -14.96 3.27 -11.59
N LEU A 239 -14.16 2.33 -11.09
CA LEU A 239 -13.71 1.15 -11.82
C LEU A 239 -14.23 -0.11 -11.14
N THR A 240 -14.99 -0.94 -11.85
CA THR A 240 -15.53 -2.21 -11.32
C THR A 240 -15.31 -3.37 -12.26
N SER A 241 -15.16 -4.58 -11.71
CA SER A 241 -15.09 -5.83 -12.48
C SER A 241 -16.46 -6.40 -12.83
N LYS A 242 -17.50 -5.90 -12.18
CA LYS A 242 -18.91 -6.23 -12.42
C LYS A 242 -19.70 -4.95 -12.71
N PRO A 243 -20.76 -5.01 -13.53
CA PRO A 243 -21.59 -3.85 -13.78
C PRO A 243 -22.24 -3.36 -12.47
N LEU A 244 -22.36 -2.04 -12.30
CA LEU A 244 -23.07 -1.45 -11.18
C LEU A 244 -24.57 -1.70 -11.36
N SER A 245 -25.19 -2.39 -10.39
CA SER A 245 -26.63 -2.64 -10.35
C SER A 245 -27.40 -1.32 -10.40
N GLY A 246 -28.07 -1.05 -11.54
CA GLY A 246 -28.87 0.16 -11.77
C GLY A 246 -28.39 1.08 -12.90
N SER A 247 -27.22 0.82 -13.50
CA SER A 247 -26.73 1.63 -14.62
C SER A 247 -27.37 1.19 -15.95
N ARG A 248 -28.19 2.07 -16.56
CA ARG A 248 -28.74 1.86 -17.92
C ARG A 248 -27.60 1.95 -18.94
N CYS A 249 -27.51 0.96 -19.83
CA CYS A 249 -26.61 0.93 -20.98
C CYS A 249 -26.78 2.16 -21.87
#